data_AF-A0A1W2FBD7-F1
#
_entry.id   AF-A0A1W2FBD7-F1
#
_cell.length_a   1.000
_cell.length_b   1.000
_cell.length_c   1.000
_cell.angle_alpha   90.00
_cell.angle_beta   90.00
_cell.angle_gamma   90.00
#
_symmetry.space_group_name_H-M   'P 1'
#
loop_
_entity.id
_entity.type
_entity.pdbx_description
1 polymer ?
#
loop_
_entity_poly.entity_id
_entity_poly.type
_entity_poly.pdbx_seq_one_letter_code
_entity_poly.pdbx_strand_id
1 'polypeptide(L)'
;MSRRRRRKAAAAAHAQRKAVERAQKPVKSKWNDFWWAVGIVAALVFGLFTIDDLMFGSTPRTSGSFYQSTDSESAGYYSSSTHYDGEAVPQFTPEAAVELSAGLAELEKAHGICFGWSLTDGKTKRTQTGSSQGHDVAAKRCPRWLETAVTVGYTSNNSASGDGANIIVHGSSEFRNLPRPDDFARLGVNVPALVEDPIAATGHAALGLPLLMIEAGTLQPVAQAGQPITPKPLEAVSGSDISPTTWLVLYGMGGAAVLCVGLGFWLRKRAKDKERNSSV
;
A
#
# COMPACT_ATOMS: atom_id res chain seq x y z
N MET A 1 2.39 86.97 -10.22
CA MET A 1 2.82 85.74 -9.53
C MET A 1 4.26 85.41 -9.94
N SER A 2 5.22 85.58 -9.02
CA SER A 2 6.64 85.79 -9.37
C SER A 2 7.43 84.51 -9.66
N ARG A 3 8.39 84.60 -10.59
CA ARG A 3 9.34 83.53 -10.96
C ARG A 3 10.05 82.88 -9.75
N ARG A 4 10.14 83.60 -8.63
CA ARG A 4 10.69 83.10 -7.35
C ARG A 4 9.87 81.96 -6.75
N ARG A 5 8.54 81.97 -6.86
CA ARG A 5 7.69 80.86 -6.34
C ARG A 5 7.85 79.59 -7.16
N ARG A 6 7.99 79.70 -8.49
CA ARG A 6 8.24 78.55 -9.38
C ARG A 6 9.58 77.86 -9.11
N ARG A 7 10.64 78.64 -8.80
CA ARG A 7 11.95 78.07 -8.45
C ARG A 7 11.94 77.31 -7.11
N LYS A 8 11.18 77.79 -6.11
CA LYS A 8 11.05 77.09 -4.82
C LYS A 8 10.27 75.77 -4.95
N ALA A 9 9.22 75.73 -5.77
CA ALA A 9 8.45 74.51 -6.01
C ALA A 9 9.29 73.42 -6.74
N ALA A 10 10.10 73.81 -7.72
CA ALA A 10 10.96 72.89 -8.44
C ALA A 10 12.06 72.27 -7.54
N ALA A 11 12.64 73.07 -6.63
CA ALA A 11 13.64 72.57 -5.67
C ALA A 11 13.04 71.56 -4.68
N ALA A 12 11.81 71.80 -4.20
CA ALA A 12 11.12 70.88 -3.28
C ALA A 12 10.78 69.54 -3.95
N ALA A 13 10.31 69.57 -5.20
CA ALA A 13 10.00 68.35 -5.97
C ALA A 13 11.26 67.51 -6.24
N HIS A 14 12.40 68.15 -6.52
CA HIS A 14 13.67 67.46 -6.73
C HIS A 14 14.22 66.83 -5.43
N ALA A 15 14.02 67.50 -4.28
CA ALA A 15 14.40 66.94 -2.98
C ALA A 15 13.56 65.71 -2.60
N GLN A 16 12.26 65.73 -2.89
CA GLN A 16 11.39 64.58 -2.65
C GLN A 16 11.73 63.38 -3.52
N ARG A 17 12.05 63.58 -4.80
CA ARG A 17 12.50 62.48 -5.68
C ARG A 17 13.78 61.81 -5.17
N LYS A 18 14.76 62.58 -4.71
CA LYS A 18 16.00 62.01 -4.12
C LYS A 18 15.76 61.28 -2.80
N ALA A 19 14.77 61.67 -2.02
CA ALA A 19 14.42 60.97 -0.76
C ALA A 19 13.78 59.61 -1.05
N VAL A 20 12.87 59.54 -2.02
CA VAL A 20 12.23 58.28 -2.44
C VAL A 20 13.25 57.31 -3.04
N GLU A 21 14.20 57.81 -3.84
CA GLU A 21 15.22 56.97 -4.48
C GLU A 21 16.22 56.35 -3.48
N ARG A 22 16.45 57.01 -2.33
CA ARG A 22 17.29 56.45 -1.25
C ARG A 22 16.59 55.39 -0.40
N ALA A 23 15.26 55.44 -0.30
CA ALA A 23 14.48 54.44 0.44
C ALA A 23 14.32 53.11 -0.33
N GLN A 24 14.64 53.12 -1.62
CA GLN A 24 14.43 51.98 -2.52
C GLN A 24 15.74 51.28 -2.91
N LYS A 25 16.77 51.34 -2.05
CA LYS A 25 17.91 50.44 -2.21
C LYS A 25 17.47 49.02 -1.84
N PRO A 26 17.45 48.07 -2.79
CA PRO A 26 17.08 46.70 -2.49
C PRO A 26 18.08 46.16 -1.48
N VAL A 27 17.58 45.74 -0.32
CA VAL A 27 18.33 44.91 0.62
C VAL A 27 18.69 43.66 -0.16
N LYS A 28 19.94 43.59 -0.65
CA LYS A 28 20.44 42.45 -1.41
C LYS A 28 20.27 41.23 -0.52
N SER A 29 19.30 40.43 -0.94
CA SER A 29 18.77 39.23 -0.33
C SER A 29 19.88 38.22 -0.07
N LYS A 30 20.35 38.16 1.18
CA LYS A 30 20.96 36.95 1.77
C LYS A 30 19.95 35.79 1.89
N TRP A 31 18.71 36.01 1.47
CA TRP A 31 17.63 35.05 1.50
C TRP A 31 17.77 34.00 0.38
N ASN A 32 18.36 34.38 -0.76
CA ASN A 32 18.58 33.45 -1.88
C ASN A 32 19.67 32.41 -1.56
N ASP A 33 20.67 32.78 -0.77
CA ASP A 33 21.74 31.85 -0.36
C ASP A 33 21.20 30.78 0.62
N PHE A 34 20.19 31.14 1.43
CA PHE A 34 19.55 30.20 2.36
C PHE A 34 18.69 29.16 1.63
N TRP A 35 17.90 29.58 0.64
CA TRP A 35 17.09 28.66 -0.17
C TRP A 35 17.93 27.75 -1.07
N TRP A 36 19.07 28.23 -1.57
CA TRP A 36 20.04 27.38 -2.29
C TRP A 36 20.65 26.29 -1.41
N ALA A 37 21.00 26.61 -0.16
CA ALA A 37 21.52 25.62 0.78
C ALA A 37 20.46 24.56 1.16
N VAL A 38 19.20 24.97 1.36
CA VAL A 38 18.09 24.04 1.64
C VAL A 38 17.81 23.12 0.45
N GLY A 39 17.85 23.64 -0.78
CA GLY A 39 17.67 22.84 -1.99
C GLY A 39 18.75 21.77 -2.18
N ILE A 40 20.01 22.09 -1.89
CA ILE A 40 21.14 21.12 -1.99
C ILE A 40 21.01 20.01 -0.95
N VAL A 41 20.62 20.35 0.29
CA VAL A 41 20.42 19.34 1.34
C VAL A 41 19.23 18.44 1.01
N ALA A 42 18.12 18.99 0.52
CA ALA A 42 16.97 18.19 0.08
C ALA A 42 17.31 17.26 -1.09
N ALA A 43 18.09 17.73 -2.08
CA ALA A 43 18.52 16.91 -3.21
C ALA A 43 19.48 15.78 -2.81
N LEU A 44 20.38 16.00 -1.84
CA LEU A 44 21.27 14.96 -1.33
C LEU A 44 20.53 13.90 -0.50
N VAL A 45 19.53 14.31 0.29
CA VAL A 45 18.68 13.36 1.04
C VAL A 45 17.79 12.55 0.09
N PHE A 46 17.26 13.16 -0.97
CA PHE A 46 16.45 12.46 -1.97
C PHE A 46 17.29 11.52 -2.86
N GLY A 47 18.50 11.94 -3.23
CA GLY A 47 19.41 11.12 -4.05
C GLY A 47 19.95 9.88 -3.32
N LEU A 48 20.14 9.95 -1.99
CA LEU A 48 20.51 8.78 -1.19
C LEU A 48 19.34 7.79 -1.03
N PHE A 49 18.09 8.26 -1.07
CA PHE A 49 16.91 7.40 -0.98
C PHE A 49 16.63 6.61 -2.27
N THR A 50 17.06 7.13 -3.44
CA THR A 50 16.84 6.46 -4.74
C THR A 50 17.92 5.44 -5.14
N ILE A 51 19.05 5.38 -4.43
CA ILE A 51 20.14 4.44 -4.78
C ILE A 51 19.93 3.06 -4.11
N ASP A 52 19.19 3.00 -3.00
CA ASP A 52 18.85 1.72 -2.36
C ASP A 52 17.86 0.87 -3.19
N ASP A 53 17.00 1.50 -4.00
CA ASP A 53 16.04 0.78 -4.86
C ASP A 53 16.67 0.11 -6.09
N LEU A 54 17.91 0.45 -6.48
CA LEU A 54 18.51 -0.05 -7.72
C LEU A 54 19.49 -1.22 -7.55
N MET A 55 19.88 -1.57 -6.31
CA MET A 55 20.90 -2.61 -6.06
C MET A 55 20.44 -3.75 -5.14
N PHE A 56 19.28 -3.65 -4.49
CA PHE A 56 18.69 -4.75 -3.73
C PHE A 56 17.34 -5.14 -4.34
N GLY A 57 17.35 -6.24 -5.09
CA GLY A 57 16.14 -6.80 -5.70
C GLY A 57 15.05 -7.06 -4.67
N SER A 58 13.81 -6.72 -5.05
CA SER A 58 12.55 -7.26 -4.54
C SER A 58 12.52 -7.54 -3.04
N THR A 59 12.17 -6.54 -2.23
CA THR A 59 11.66 -6.83 -0.88
C THR A 59 10.37 -7.65 -1.00
N PRO A 60 10.20 -8.72 -0.22
CA PRO A 60 8.92 -9.41 -0.12
C PRO A 60 7.86 -8.42 0.40
N ARG A 61 6.70 -8.38 -0.25
CA ARG A 61 5.51 -7.69 0.27
C ARG A 61 5.30 -8.13 1.71
N THR A 62 5.46 -7.18 2.63
CA THR A 62 5.23 -7.35 4.06
C THR A 62 3.82 -7.90 4.27
N SER A 63 3.75 -9.18 4.61
CA SER A 63 2.54 -9.85 5.08
C SER A 63 2.21 -9.26 6.45
N GLY A 64 1.17 -8.43 6.54
CA GLY A 64 0.77 -7.86 7.83
C GLY A 64 0.03 -6.52 7.81
N SER A 65 -0.40 -6.00 6.66
CA SER A 65 -1.37 -4.91 6.66
C SER A 65 -2.75 -5.48 6.98
N PHE A 66 -3.19 -5.31 8.23
CA PHE A 66 -4.58 -5.51 8.62
C PHE A 66 -5.42 -4.54 7.76
N TYR A 67 -6.22 -5.08 6.84
CA TYR A 67 -7.01 -4.31 5.88
C TYR A 67 -8.03 -3.43 6.60
N GLN A 68 -7.64 -2.18 6.87
CA GLN A 68 -8.53 -1.14 7.35
C GLN A 68 -8.35 0.08 6.44
N SER A 69 -8.68 -0.09 5.15
CA SER A 69 -8.82 1.05 4.24
C SER A 69 -10.19 1.69 4.50
N THR A 70 -10.16 2.93 5.00
CA THR A 70 -11.34 3.70 5.38
C THR A 70 -12.18 4.20 4.20
N ASP A 71 -11.79 3.87 2.96
CA ASP A 71 -12.49 4.27 1.73
C ASP A 71 -13.30 3.12 1.09
N SER A 72 -13.29 1.92 1.69
CA SER A 72 -14.06 0.75 1.23
C SER A 72 -15.57 0.81 1.56
N GLU A 73 -16.10 1.93 2.02
CA GLU A 73 -17.52 2.06 2.44
C GLU A 73 -18.53 1.83 1.30
N SER A 74 -18.08 1.79 0.04
CA SER A 74 -18.94 1.53 -1.12
C SER A 74 -18.87 0.09 -1.65
N ALA A 75 -17.97 -0.78 -1.15
CA ALA A 75 -17.86 -2.15 -1.63
C ALA A 75 -19.02 -3.03 -1.11
N GLY A 76 -19.80 -3.60 -2.02
CA GLY A 76 -20.98 -4.43 -1.73
C GLY A 76 -20.88 -5.85 -2.27
N TYR A 77 -21.86 -6.69 -1.94
CA TYR A 77 -21.99 -7.99 -2.59
C TYR A 77 -22.30 -7.81 -4.07
N TYR A 78 -21.59 -8.53 -4.93
CA TYR A 78 -21.84 -8.49 -6.37
C TYR A 78 -23.27 -8.95 -6.67
N SER A 79 -23.99 -8.11 -7.40
CA SER A 79 -25.29 -8.45 -8.01
C SER A 79 -25.19 -8.46 -9.53
N SER A 80 -25.78 -9.46 -10.19
CA SER A 80 -25.87 -9.52 -11.65
C SER A 80 -26.79 -8.45 -12.25
N SER A 81 -27.64 -7.81 -11.44
CA SER A 81 -28.52 -6.72 -11.88
C SER A 81 -27.81 -5.37 -11.92
N THR A 82 -26.65 -5.24 -11.26
CA THR A 82 -25.84 -4.02 -11.25
C THR A 82 -25.02 -3.94 -12.53
N HIS A 83 -24.97 -2.74 -13.12
CA HIS A 83 -24.11 -2.48 -14.27
C HIS A 83 -22.72 -2.06 -13.78
N TYR A 84 -21.70 -2.88 -14.08
CA TYR A 84 -20.30 -2.60 -13.75
C TYR A 84 -19.61 -2.04 -14.98
N ASP A 85 -19.36 -0.74 -14.96
CA ASP A 85 -18.77 0.03 -16.07
C ASP A 85 -17.31 0.44 -15.82
N GLY A 86 -16.73 0.09 -14.66
CA GLY A 86 -15.38 0.44 -14.22
C GLY A 86 -14.25 -0.29 -14.95
N GLU A 87 -13.06 -0.33 -14.33
CA GLU A 87 -11.89 -1.01 -14.90
C GLU A 87 -12.12 -2.53 -15.03
N ALA A 88 -11.36 -3.18 -15.91
CA ALA A 88 -11.37 -4.64 -16.01
C ALA A 88 -10.68 -5.25 -14.78
N VAL A 89 -11.17 -6.42 -14.34
CA VAL A 89 -10.55 -7.10 -13.20
C VAL A 89 -9.13 -7.55 -13.56
N PRO A 90 -8.12 -7.31 -12.69
CA PRO A 90 -6.78 -7.83 -12.87
C PRO A 90 -6.77 -9.33 -13.16
N GLN A 91 -5.92 -9.73 -14.11
CA GLN A 91 -5.78 -11.12 -14.51
C GLN A 91 -4.63 -11.79 -13.75
N PHE A 92 -4.78 -13.08 -13.46
CA PHE A 92 -3.66 -13.88 -12.96
C PHE A 92 -2.55 -13.85 -14.00
N THR A 93 -1.32 -13.59 -13.55
CA THR A 93 -0.16 -13.86 -14.41
C THR A 93 -0.02 -15.37 -14.58
N PRO A 94 0.52 -15.87 -15.70
CA PRO A 94 0.74 -17.29 -15.91
C PRO A 94 1.53 -17.93 -14.76
N GLU A 95 2.53 -17.23 -14.21
CA GLU A 95 3.37 -17.68 -13.11
C GLU A 95 2.55 -17.85 -11.83
N ALA A 96 1.74 -16.85 -11.46
CA ALA A 96 0.89 -16.90 -10.27
C ALA A 96 -0.17 -18.01 -10.39
N ALA A 97 -0.74 -18.21 -11.58
CA ALA A 97 -1.70 -19.28 -11.84
C ALA A 97 -1.07 -20.67 -11.70
N VAL A 98 0.15 -20.85 -12.20
CA VAL A 98 0.93 -22.09 -12.06
C VAL A 98 1.26 -22.37 -10.59
N GLU A 99 1.73 -21.36 -9.86
CA GLU A 99 2.08 -21.49 -8.44
C GLU A 99 0.84 -21.88 -7.60
N LEU A 100 -0.28 -21.19 -7.80
CA LEU A 100 -1.54 -21.51 -7.13
C LEU A 100 -1.99 -22.95 -7.46
N SER A 101 -1.91 -23.35 -8.71
CA SER A 101 -2.25 -24.71 -9.15
C SER A 101 -1.35 -25.77 -8.50
N ALA A 102 -0.06 -25.48 -8.33
CA ALA A 102 0.87 -26.37 -7.64
C ALA A 102 0.54 -26.51 -6.14
N GLY A 103 0.15 -25.42 -5.47
CA GLY A 103 -0.33 -25.47 -4.09
C GLY A 103 -1.60 -26.32 -3.95
N LEU A 104 -2.55 -26.16 -4.87
CA LEU A 104 -3.76 -26.99 -4.91
C LEU A 104 -3.46 -28.46 -5.23
N ALA A 105 -2.44 -28.75 -6.03
CA ALA A 105 -2.00 -30.12 -6.31
C ALA A 105 -1.50 -30.83 -5.04
N GLU A 106 -0.84 -30.11 -4.14
CA GLU A 106 -0.42 -30.69 -2.86
C GLU A 106 -1.62 -30.99 -1.95
N LEU A 107 -2.61 -30.11 -1.95
CA LEU A 107 -3.88 -30.33 -1.23
C LEU A 107 -4.66 -31.52 -1.84
N GLU A 108 -4.65 -31.69 -3.16
CA GLU A 108 -5.25 -32.86 -3.81
C GLU A 108 -4.57 -34.16 -3.37
N LYS A 109 -3.22 -34.20 -3.29
CA LYS A 109 -2.52 -35.39 -2.78
C LYS A 109 -2.91 -35.73 -1.35
N ALA A 110 -3.11 -34.72 -0.51
CA ALA A 110 -3.49 -34.91 0.89
C ALA A 110 -4.93 -35.42 1.02
N HIS A 111 -5.89 -34.81 0.33
CA HIS A 111 -7.32 -35.07 0.51
C HIS A 111 -7.95 -36.01 -0.52
N GLY A 112 -7.24 -36.33 -1.61
CA GLY A 112 -7.75 -37.12 -2.73
C GLY A 112 -8.89 -36.45 -3.50
N ILE A 113 -8.93 -35.11 -3.51
CA ILE A 113 -9.98 -34.29 -4.15
C ILE A 113 -9.31 -33.19 -4.96
N CYS A 114 -9.83 -32.97 -6.16
CA CYS A 114 -9.35 -31.95 -7.07
C CYS A 114 -9.89 -30.58 -6.64
N PHE A 115 -8.98 -29.68 -6.26
CA PHE A 115 -9.34 -28.32 -5.86
C PHE A 115 -9.10 -27.35 -7.00
N GLY A 116 -9.98 -26.38 -7.16
CA GLY A 116 -9.83 -25.35 -8.18
C GLY A 116 -10.27 -23.97 -7.75
N TRP A 117 -10.05 -23.05 -8.66
CA TRP A 117 -10.39 -21.65 -8.53
C TRP A 117 -10.93 -21.12 -9.85
N SER A 118 -11.78 -20.11 -9.76
CA SER A 118 -12.12 -19.25 -10.88
C SER A 118 -12.29 -17.80 -10.45
N LEU A 119 -11.85 -16.89 -11.31
CA LEU A 119 -12.01 -15.45 -11.14
C LEU A 119 -12.73 -14.88 -12.36
N THR A 120 -13.93 -14.37 -12.14
CA THR A 120 -14.81 -13.82 -13.18
C THR A 120 -14.86 -12.30 -13.09
N ASP A 121 -14.62 -11.65 -14.21
CA ASP A 121 -14.82 -10.22 -14.37
C ASP A 121 -16.31 -9.91 -14.52
N GLY A 122 -16.86 -9.15 -13.58
CA GLY A 122 -18.26 -8.74 -13.52
C GLY A 122 -18.70 -7.84 -14.66
N LYS A 123 -17.78 -7.12 -15.31
CA LYS A 123 -18.02 -6.30 -16.50
C LYS A 123 -17.98 -7.13 -17.78
N THR A 124 -16.87 -7.84 -18.01
CA THR A 124 -16.63 -8.53 -19.29
C THR A 124 -17.18 -9.95 -19.34
N LYS A 125 -17.56 -10.53 -18.20
CA LYS A 125 -17.94 -11.94 -18.01
C LYS A 125 -16.86 -12.93 -18.44
N ARG A 126 -15.61 -12.48 -18.57
CA ARG A 126 -14.48 -13.37 -18.82
C ARG A 126 -14.09 -14.03 -17.50
N THR A 127 -13.91 -15.34 -17.56
CA THR A 127 -13.53 -16.15 -16.41
C THR A 127 -12.17 -16.77 -16.65
N GLN A 128 -11.26 -16.59 -15.70
CA GLN A 128 -10.02 -17.35 -15.60
C GLN A 128 -10.25 -18.50 -14.62
N THR A 129 -9.63 -19.65 -14.88
CA THR A 129 -9.81 -20.83 -14.05
C THR A 129 -8.50 -21.61 -13.95
N GLY A 130 -8.36 -22.35 -12.86
CA GLY A 130 -7.30 -23.32 -12.69
C GLY A 130 -7.68 -24.36 -11.64
N SER A 131 -6.89 -25.40 -11.55
CA SER A 131 -7.06 -26.45 -10.56
C SER A 131 -5.74 -27.11 -10.20
N SER A 132 -5.81 -28.06 -9.28
CA SER A 132 -4.72 -28.98 -8.97
C SER A 132 -4.17 -29.75 -10.17
N GLN A 133 -4.92 -29.84 -11.27
CA GLN A 133 -4.47 -30.45 -12.53
C GLN A 133 -3.72 -29.48 -13.46
N GLY A 134 -3.68 -28.19 -13.12
CA GLY A 134 -2.95 -27.15 -13.85
C GLY A 134 -3.70 -25.82 -13.94
N HIS A 135 -2.95 -24.78 -14.32
CA HIS A 135 -3.54 -23.51 -14.76
C HIS A 135 -4.35 -23.76 -16.04
N ASP A 136 -5.46 -23.04 -16.22
CA ASP A 136 -6.41 -23.20 -17.33
C ASP A 136 -7.13 -24.56 -17.41
N VAL A 137 -7.06 -25.37 -16.35
CA VAL A 137 -7.81 -26.61 -16.21
C VAL A 137 -8.87 -26.45 -15.13
N ALA A 138 -10.15 -26.46 -15.51
CA ALA A 138 -11.25 -26.40 -14.55
C ALA A 138 -11.35 -27.68 -13.70
N ALA A 139 -11.60 -27.53 -12.40
CA ALA A 139 -11.66 -28.64 -11.45
C ALA A 139 -12.79 -29.63 -11.76
N LYS A 140 -13.88 -29.18 -12.40
CA LYS A 140 -15.00 -30.02 -12.85
C LYS A 140 -14.63 -31.18 -13.78
N ARG A 141 -13.42 -31.18 -14.36
CA ARG A 141 -12.92 -32.33 -15.14
C ARG A 141 -12.61 -33.55 -14.25
N CYS A 142 -12.36 -33.34 -12.97
CA CYS A 142 -12.12 -34.39 -11.99
C CYS A 142 -13.47 -35.02 -11.54
N PRO A 143 -13.54 -36.33 -11.27
CA PRO A 143 -14.77 -36.97 -10.77
C PRO A 143 -15.25 -36.41 -9.42
N ARG A 144 -14.31 -36.07 -8.54
CA ARG A 144 -14.55 -35.48 -7.22
C ARG A 144 -13.79 -34.16 -7.14
N TRP A 145 -14.51 -33.06 -6.97
CA TRP A 145 -13.91 -31.74 -7.08
C TRP A 145 -14.62 -30.69 -6.24
N LEU A 146 -13.86 -29.64 -5.91
CA LEU A 146 -14.32 -28.43 -5.25
C LEU A 146 -13.65 -27.23 -5.92
N GLU A 147 -14.41 -26.18 -6.22
CA GLU A 147 -13.91 -24.97 -6.87
C GLU A 147 -14.37 -23.73 -6.13
N THR A 148 -13.43 -22.83 -5.84
CA THR A 148 -13.76 -21.49 -5.33
C THR A 148 -13.97 -20.54 -6.50
N ALA A 149 -15.21 -20.13 -6.74
CA ALA A 149 -15.59 -19.22 -7.81
C ALA A 149 -15.80 -17.81 -7.26
N VAL A 150 -14.94 -16.89 -7.69
CA VAL A 150 -14.99 -15.47 -7.33
C VAL A 150 -15.47 -14.66 -8.51
N THR A 151 -16.35 -13.68 -8.26
CA THR A 151 -16.75 -12.67 -9.23
C THR A 151 -16.51 -11.29 -8.64
N VAL A 152 -15.80 -10.43 -9.37
CA VAL A 152 -15.52 -9.05 -8.97
C VAL A 152 -15.95 -8.11 -10.08
N GLY A 153 -16.61 -7.01 -9.75
CA GLY A 153 -17.04 -5.99 -10.70
C GLY A 153 -16.74 -4.60 -10.17
N TYR A 154 -15.97 -3.84 -10.95
CA TYR A 154 -15.70 -2.43 -10.65
C TYR A 154 -16.73 -1.52 -11.32
N THR A 155 -17.11 -0.47 -10.62
CA THR A 155 -17.96 0.62 -11.08
C THR A 155 -17.08 1.83 -11.42
N SER A 156 -17.57 2.73 -12.27
CA SER A 156 -16.86 3.97 -12.56
C SER A 156 -16.87 4.91 -11.35
N ASN A 157 -15.85 5.75 -11.20
CA ASN A 157 -15.74 6.72 -10.09
C ASN A 157 -16.94 7.69 -9.98
N ASN A 158 -17.74 7.82 -11.04
CA ASN A 158 -18.92 8.68 -11.10
C ASN A 158 -20.23 7.91 -10.86
N SER A 159 -20.16 6.60 -10.66
CA SER A 159 -21.31 5.75 -10.38
C SER A 159 -21.83 5.99 -8.97
N ALA A 160 -23.15 5.98 -8.82
CA ALA A 160 -23.79 5.95 -7.50
C ALA A 160 -23.78 4.55 -6.86
N SER A 161 -23.54 3.51 -7.67
CA SER A 161 -23.30 2.15 -7.19
C SER A 161 -21.81 1.98 -6.90
N GLY A 162 -21.47 1.31 -5.81
CA GLY A 162 -20.09 0.94 -5.54
C GLY A 162 -19.69 -0.41 -6.13
N ASP A 163 -18.42 -0.75 -5.95
CA ASP A 163 -17.83 -1.99 -6.45
C ASP A 163 -18.44 -3.22 -5.80
N GLY A 164 -18.43 -4.34 -6.53
CA GLY A 164 -19.08 -5.57 -6.10
C GLY A 164 -18.14 -6.75 -6.11
N ALA A 165 -18.16 -7.56 -5.06
CA ALA A 165 -17.53 -8.89 -5.09
C ALA A 165 -18.45 -9.97 -4.54
N ASN A 166 -18.31 -11.19 -5.05
CA ASN A 166 -19.00 -12.36 -4.53
C ASN A 166 -18.10 -13.59 -4.64
N ILE A 167 -18.22 -14.49 -3.68
CA ILE A 167 -17.49 -15.74 -3.60
C ILE A 167 -18.50 -16.88 -3.41
N ILE A 168 -18.42 -17.89 -4.26
CA ILE A 168 -19.27 -19.07 -4.21
C ILE A 168 -18.37 -20.29 -4.32
N VAL A 169 -18.70 -21.35 -3.58
CA VAL A 169 -18.06 -22.65 -3.76
C VAL A 169 -18.95 -23.52 -4.63
N HIS A 170 -18.34 -24.15 -5.63
CA HIS A 170 -18.94 -25.22 -6.40
C HIS A 170 -18.26 -26.55 -6.09
N GLY A 171 -18.95 -27.66 -6.32
CA GLY A 171 -18.36 -28.97 -6.12
C GLY A 171 -19.18 -30.08 -6.74
N SER A 172 -18.63 -31.28 -6.70
CA SER A 172 -19.34 -32.50 -7.05
C SER A 172 -20.49 -32.79 -6.08
N SER A 173 -21.46 -33.59 -6.54
CA SER A 173 -22.77 -33.77 -5.88
C SER A 173 -22.72 -34.38 -4.48
N GLU A 174 -21.61 -35.00 -4.09
CA GLU A 174 -21.41 -35.53 -2.75
C GLU A 174 -21.24 -34.44 -1.68
N PHE A 175 -20.85 -33.22 -2.08
CA PHE A 175 -20.63 -32.11 -1.17
C PHE A 175 -21.92 -31.29 -0.99
N ARG A 176 -22.71 -31.65 0.02
CA ARG A 176 -23.99 -30.98 0.32
C ARG A 176 -23.84 -29.69 1.14
N ASN A 177 -22.83 -29.65 2.00
CA ASN A 177 -22.57 -28.52 2.89
C ASN A 177 -21.34 -27.78 2.36
N LEU A 178 -21.60 -26.78 1.52
CA LEU A 178 -20.56 -25.92 0.96
C LEU A 178 -20.42 -24.65 1.82
N PRO A 179 -19.19 -24.15 2.03
CA PRO A 179 -18.93 -22.92 2.76
C PRO A 179 -19.68 -21.73 2.15
N ARG A 180 -20.20 -20.88 3.03
CA ARG A 180 -20.86 -19.63 2.66
C ARG A 180 -19.82 -18.50 2.61
N PRO A 181 -20.13 -17.36 1.96
CA PRO A 181 -19.25 -16.20 1.95
C PRO A 181 -18.75 -15.77 3.35
N ASP A 182 -19.61 -15.86 4.37
CA ASP A 182 -19.27 -15.49 5.74
C ASP A 182 -18.21 -16.41 6.39
N ASP A 183 -18.10 -17.66 5.92
CA ASP A 183 -17.07 -18.58 6.40
C ASP A 183 -15.67 -18.15 5.92
N PHE A 184 -15.57 -17.60 4.71
CA PHE A 184 -14.33 -17.06 4.15
C PHE A 184 -13.89 -15.76 4.83
N ALA A 185 -14.82 -14.97 5.35
CA ALA A 185 -14.50 -13.74 6.07
C ALA A 185 -13.63 -14.02 7.31
N ARG A 186 -13.78 -15.20 7.94
CA ARG A 186 -12.93 -15.65 9.06
C ARG A 186 -11.48 -15.92 8.64
N LEU A 187 -11.24 -16.19 7.36
CA LEU A 187 -9.91 -16.32 6.75
C LEU A 187 -9.39 -14.98 6.21
N GLY A 188 -10.06 -13.86 6.49
CA GLY A 188 -9.71 -12.55 5.94
C GLY A 188 -10.11 -12.36 4.48
N VAL A 189 -10.83 -13.30 3.87
CA VAL A 189 -11.38 -13.17 2.51
C VAL A 189 -12.81 -12.66 2.61
N ASN A 190 -12.97 -11.35 2.47
CA ASN A 190 -14.26 -10.67 2.47
C ASN A 190 -14.42 -9.80 1.21
N VAL A 191 -15.60 -9.19 1.04
CA VAL A 191 -15.90 -8.35 -0.12
C VAL A 191 -14.86 -7.23 -0.33
N PRO A 192 -14.53 -6.40 0.68
CA PRO A 192 -13.48 -5.38 0.53
C PRO A 192 -12.14 -5.95 0.06
N ALA A 193 -11.68 -7.05 0.66
CA ALA A 193 -10.41 -7.69 0.28
C ALA A 193 -10.42 -8.21 -1.17
N LEU A 194 -11.56 -8.76 -1.61
CA LEU A 194 -11.73 -9.24 -3.00
C LEU A 194 -11.77 -8.09 -4.01
N VAL A 195 -12.32 -6.93 -3.65
CA VAL A 195 -12.32 -5.73 -4.50
C VAL A 195 -10.91 -5.13 -4.58
N GLU A 196 -10.19 -5.07 -3.45
CA GLU A 196 -8.86 -4.45 -3.35
C GLU A 196 -7.77 -5.29 -4.04
N ASP A 197 -7.69 -6.60 -3.77
CA ASP A 197 -6.73 -7.52 -4.39
C ASP A 197 -7.42 -8.82 -4.80
N PRO A 198 -8.14 -8.84 -5.94
CA PRO A 198 -8.91 -9.99 -6.39
C PRO A 198 -8.05 -11.23 -6.61
N ILE A 199 -6.79 -11.06 -7.01
CA ILE A 199 -5.87 -12.17 -7.30
C ILE A 199 -5.44 -12.83 -5.99
N ALA A 200 -4.89 -12.06 -5.05
CA ALA A 200 -4.43 -12.59 -3.78
C ALA A 200 -5.58 -13.17 -2.95
N ALA A 201 -6.72 -12.47 -2.89
CA ALA A 201 -7.88 -12.92 -2.13
C ALA A 201 -8.49 -14.20 -2.73
N THR A 202 -8.56 -14.33 -4.06
CA THR A 202 -9.02 -15.58 -4.72
C THR A 202 -8.07 -16.73 -4.43
N GLY A 203 -6.75 -16.50 -4.53
CA GLY A 203 -5.75 -17.53 -4.21
C GLY A 203 -5.82 -17.99 -2.76
N HIS A 204 -5.94 -17.05 -1.82
CA HIS A 204 -6.10 -17.36 -0.39
C HIS A 204 -7.39 -18.13 -0.11
N ALA A 205 -8.50 -17.73 -0.75
CA ALA A 205 -9.77 -18.44 -0.63
C ALA A 205 -9.68 -19.88 -1.14
N ALA A 206 -9.05 -20.09 -2.30
CA ALA A 206 -8.88 -21.41 -2.88
C ALA A 206 -8.01 -22.33 -2.02
N LEU A 207 -6.91 -21.81 -1.47
CA LEU A 207 -6.02 -22.56 -0.57
C LEU A 207 -6.64 -22.78 0.82
N GLY A 208 -7.51 -21.88 1.27
CA GLY A 208 -8.23 -21.98 2.54
C GLY A 208 -9.47 -22.88 2.48
N LEU A 209 -9.98 -23.20 1.28
CA LEU A 209 -11.19 -24.00 1.11
C LEU A 209 -11.14 -25.37 1.82
N PRO A 210 -10.06 -26.18 1.74
CA PRO A 210 -10.01 -27.46 2.43
C PRO A 210 -10.20 -27.33 3.95
N LEU A 211 -9.66 -26.26 4.56
CA LEU A 211 -9.82 -25.99 5.99
C LEU A 211 -11.30 -25.74 6.32
N LEU A 212 -11.99 -24.89 5.56
CA LEU A 212 -13.43 -24.63 5.76
C LEU A 212 -14.26 -25.90 5.56
N MET A 213 -13.87 -26.76 4.63
CA MET A 213 -14.55 -28.03 4.40
C MET A 213 -14.32 -29.05 5.54
N ILE A 214 -13.17 -28.99 6.22
CA ILE A 214 -12.90 -29.77 7.44
C ILE A 214 -13.76 -29.24 8.60
N GLU A 215 -13.84 -27.92 8.78
CA GLU A 215 -14.67 -27.30 9.81
C GLU A 215 -16.17 -27.61 9.61
N ALA A 216 -16.61 -27.66 8.36
CA ALA A 216 -17.96 -28.08 7.99
C ALA A 216 -18.23 -29.59 8.23
N GLY A 217 -17.21 -30.37 8.61
CA GLY A 217 -17.29 -31.82 8.82
C GLY A 217 -17.40 -32.62 7.52
N THR A 218 -17.16 -31.99 6.37
CA THR A 218 -17.29 -32.60 5.04
C THR A 218 -16.00 -33.31 4.62
N LEU A 219 -14.84 -32.80 5.03
CA LEU A 219 -13.54 -33.43 4.85
C LEU A 219 -12.96 -33.88 6.17
N GLN A 220 -12.19 -34.97 6.12
CA GLN A 220 -11.41 -35.39 7.27
C GLN A 220 -10.11 -34.58 7.34
N PRO A 221 -9.68 -34.16 8.54
CA PRO A 221 -8.37 -33.56 8.71
C PRO A 221 -7.31 -34.59 8.32
N VAL A 222 -6.46 -34.22 7.38
CA VAL A 222 -5.32 -35.05 7.00
C VAL A 222 -4.19 -34.61 7.91
N ALA A 223 -3.58 -35.57 8.60
CA ALA A 223 -2.35 -35.29 9.31
C ALA A 223 -1.34 -34.83 8.27
N GLN A 224 -1.01 -33.54 8.28
CA GLN A 224 0.21 -33.10 7.63
C GLN A 224 1.30 -33.98 8.23
N ALA A 225 2.06 -34.67 7.38
CA ALA A 225 3.26 -35.35 7.80
C ALA A 225 4.15 -34.25 8.37
N GLY A 226 4.04 -34.01 9.67
CA GLY A 226 4.90 -33.10 10.38
C GLY A 226 6.29 -33.58 10.02
N GLN A 227 7.07 -32.72 9.38
CA GLN A 227 8.50 -32.94 9.41
C GLN A 227 8.82 -33.19 10.88
N PRO A 228 9.58 -34.25 11.22
CA PRO A 228 9.98 -34.47 12.59
C PRO A 228 10.66 -33.19 13.05
N ILE A 229 9.90 -32.39 13.81
CA ILE A 229 10.39 -31.26 14.58
C ILE A 229 11.24 -31.94 15.63
N THR A 230 12.46 -32.29 15.23
CA THR A 230 13.57 -32.33 16.15
C THR A 230 13.49 -30.96 16.81
N PRO A 231 13.17 -30.86 18.10
CA PRO A 231 13.08 -29.57 18.75
C PRO A 231 14.48 -28.97 18.59
N LYS A 232 14.64 -28.11 17.58
CA LYS A 232 15.78 -27.23 17.50
C LYS A 232 15.62 -26.44 18.80
N PRO A 233 16.53 -26.59 19.78
CA PRO A 233 16.43 -25.81 21.01
C PRO A 233 16.22 -24.38 20.55
N LEU A 234 15.16 -23.73 21.05
CA LEU A 234 14.90 -22.33 20.70
C LEU A 234 16.26 -21.65 20.84
N GLU A 235 16.82 -21.19 19.72
CA GLU A 235 17.96 -20.31 19.78
C GLU A 235 17.49 -19.20 20.70
N ALA A 236 18.18 -19.03 21.82
CA ALA A 236 17.80 -18.03 22.80
C ALA A 236 17.69 -16.73 22.01
N VAL A 237 16.46 -16.29 21.77
CA VAL A 237 16.18 -15.03 21.11
C VAL A 237 16.66 -13.99 22.10
N SER A 238 17.95 -13.68 22.00
CA SER A 238 18.52 -12.50 22.62
C SER A 238 17.80 -11.36 21.93
N GLY A 239 16.82 -10.81 22.63
CA GLY A 239 15.91 -9.84 22.07
C GLY A 239 16.63 -8.73 21.32
N SER A 240 16.00 -8.31 20.23
CA SER A 240 16.34 -7.23 19.29
C SER A 240 16.86 -7.73 17.94
N ASP A 241 15.95 -8.15 17.05
CA ASP A 241 16.19 -8.20 15.59
C ASP A 241 16.31 -6.80 14.97
N ILE A 242 16.72 -5.81 15.76
CA ILE A 242 17.06 -4.48 15.27
C ILE A 242 18.51 -4.57 14.86
N SER A 243 18.76 -4.71 13.55
CA SER A 243 20.12 -4.74 13.03
C SER A 243 20.93 -3.54 13.58
N PRO A 244 22.25 -3.69 13.83
CA PRO A 244 23.10 -2.58 14.30
C PRO A 244 23.01 -1.34 13.38
N THR A 245 22.73 -1.58 12.11
CA THR A 245 22.43 -0.56 11.09
C THR A 245 21.15 0.20 11.39
N THR A 246 20.07 -0.47 11.79
CA THR A 246 18.81 0.17 12.22
C THR A 246 19.02 1.04 13.47
N TRP A 247 19.87 0.60 14.42
CA TRP A 247 20.26 1.42 15.57
C TRP A 247 21.02 2.69 15.17
N LEU A 248 21.96 2.58 14.24
CA LEU A 248 22.71 3.72 13.71
C LEU A 248 21.79 4.73 13.00
N VAL A 249 20.80 4.26 12.25
CA VAL A 249 19.82 5.12 11.58
C VAL A 249 18.95 5.86 12.59
N LEU A 250 18.44 5.16 13.61
CA LEU A 250 17.61 5.77 14.66
C LEU A 250 18.39 6.80 15.49
N TYR A 251 19.62 6.50 15.89
CA TYR A 251 20.49 7.46 16.58
C TYR A 251 20.91 8.62 15.68
N GLY A 252 21.13 8.36 14.38
CA GLY A 252 21.44 9.39 13.40
C GLY A 252 20.31 10.41 13.27
N MET A 253 19.07 9.93 13.09
CA MET A 253 17.91 10.80 12.99
C MET A 253 17.60 11.54 14.30
N GLY A 254 17.66 10.84 15.44
CA GLY A 254 17.46 11.46 16.75
C GLY A 254 18.50 12.53 17.06
N GLY A 255 19.78 12.25 16.77
CA GLY A 255 20.87 13.19 16.97
C GLY A 255 20.73 14.45 16.10
N ALA A 256 20.39 14.29 14.82
CA ALA A 256 20.19 15.42 13.90
C ALA A 256 19.06 16.34 14.36
N ALA A 257 17.94 15.78 14.84
CA ALA A 257 16.81 16.56 15.35
C ALA A 257 17.20 17.42 16.56
N VAL A 258 17.92 16.86 17.53
CA VAL A 258 18.38 17.59 18.73
C VAL A 258 19.35 18.70 18.34
N LEU A 259 20.24 18.44 17.39
CA LEU A 259 21.24 19.41 16.94
C LEU A 259 20.57 20.61 16.24
N CYS A 260 19.55 20.37 15.40
CA CYS A 260 18.75 21.42 14.77
C CYS A 260 18.02 22.29 15.80
N VAL A 261 17.40 21.68 16.82
CA VAL A 261 16.70 22.42 17.89
C VAL A 261 17.69 23.26 18.71
N GLY A 262 18.84 22.68 19.07
CA GLY A 262 19.89 23.37 19.81
C GLY A 262 20.47 24.58 19.06
N LEU A 263 20.78 24.41 17.77
CA LEU A 263 21.25 25.50 16.91
C LEU A 263 20.19 26.59 16.75
N GLY A 264 18.91 26.23 16.58
CA GLY A 264 17.81 27.18 16.52
C GLY A 264 17.72 28.03 17.78
N PHE A 265 17.86 27.41 18.96
CA PHE A 265 17.83 28.11 20.24
C PHE A 265 19.03 29.05 20.43
N TRP A 266 20.23 28.62 20.02
CA TRP A 266 21.44 29.41 20.11
C TRP A 266 21.44 30.62 19.17
N LEU A 267 20.99 30.44 17.93
CA LEU A 267 20.83 31.54 16.97
C LEU A 267 19.81 32.56 17.46
N ARG A 268 18.70 32.11 18.06
CA ARG A 268 17.69 32.99 18.66
C ARG A 268 18.23 33.80 19.83
N LYS A 269 19.12 33.21 20.65
CA LYS A 269 19.78 33.93 21.75
C LYS A 269 20.72 35.02 21.24
N ARG A 270 21.56 34.71 20.25
CA ARG A 270 22.47 35.70 19.64
C ARG A 270 21.76 36.87 18.96
N ALA A 271 20.56 36.64 18.42
CA ALA A 271 19.75 37.73 17.87
C ALA A 271 19.32 38.73 18.96
N LYS A 272 18.89 38.24 20.13
CA LYS A 272 18.51 39.09 21.27
C LYS A 272 19.67 39.88 21.88
N ASP A 273 20.87 39.28 21.92
CA ASP A 273 22.05 39.95 22.47
C ASP A 273 22.53 41.11 21.57
N LYS A 274 22.35 41.00 20.24
CA LYS A 274 22.66 42.10 19.30
C LYS A 274 21.72 43.30 19.46
N GLU A 275 20.43 43.07 19.68
CA GLU A 275 19.45 44.15 19.88
C GLU A 275 19.72 44.95 21.17
N ARG A 276 20.19 44.25 22.23
CA ARG A 276 20.54 44.88 23.51
C ARG A 276 21.81 45.74 23.42
N ASN A 277 22.79 45.35 22.59
CA ASN A 277 24.01 46.14 22.40
C ASN A 277 23.86 47.30 21.40
N SER A 278 22.77 47.36 20.62
CA SER A 278 22.49 48.48 19.70
C SER A 278 21.62 49.58 20.33
N SER A 279 21.24 49.45 21.59
CA SER A 279 20.39 50.40 22.34
C SER A 279 21.14 51.16 23.45
N VAL A 280 22.48 51.05 23.47
CA VAL A 280 23.41 51.88 24.27
C VAL A 280 24.22 52.73 23.31
#